data_AF-A0A7X7I6D5-F1
#
_entry.id   AF-A0A7X7I6D5-F1
#
_cell.length_a   1.000
_cell.length_b   1.000
_cell.length_c   1.000
_cell.angle_alpha   90.00
_cell.angle_beta   90.00
_cell.angle_gamma   90.00
#
_symmetry.space_group_name_H-M   'P 1'
#
loop_
_entity.id
_entity.type
_entity.pdbx_description
1 polymer ?
#
loop_
_entity_poly.entity_id
_entity_poly.type
_entity_poly.pdbx_seq_one_letter_code
_entity_poly.pdbx_strand_id
1 'polypeptide(L)'
;MNKFTDKELFKKCLDRISHNASRLERIRIMEVCGTHTMEIGRSGLRSILPENIELISGPGCPVCVTPGSIIDTACDLSLKGPVILTFGDMIRVPGNRGSLEHAQSNGGKVEAILTPLHAIAIAKENPGKTFIFIAAGFETTIPAIARTVEIADEQKIDNLFFLVAHRTVPPALSALIQDKEVSIDGFLLPGHVCAITGLAPFSAVLDKKYPSVVTGFEALDIIMSIMMITDMLVEGRAETVNMYRRVARDYGNPLAVRLIERVFKPVDAVWRGIGTIPQSGLALNDEYVKFDA
;
A
#
# COMPACT_ATOMS: atom_id res chain seq x y z
N MET A 1 -15.58 8.83 -31.71
CA MET A 1 -16.37 7.61 -31.97
C MET A 1 -16.03 6.59 -30.90
N ASN A 2 -16.85 6.49 -29.85
CA ASN A 2 -17.19 5.23 -29.16
C ASN A 2 -18.32 5.54 -28.18
N LYS A 3 -19.55 5.20 -28.58
CA LYS A 3 -20.78 5.32 -27.78
C LYS A 3 -21.04 3.95 -27.15
N PHE A 4 -20.29 3.57 -26.14
CA PHE A 4 -20.69 2.47 -25.26
C PHE A 4 -21.03 3.06 -23.91
N THR A 5 -22.15 2.63 -23.35
CA THR A 5 -22.43 2.85 -21.93
C THR A 5 -21.52 1.95 -21.08
N ASP A 6 -21.21 2.35 -19.85
CA ASP A 6 -20.36 1.56 -18.95
C ASP A 6 -20.86 0.11 -18.78
N LYS A 7 -22.19 -0.09 -18.80
CA LYS A 7 -22.81 -1.42 -18.74
C LYS A 7 -22.50 -2.30 -19.95
N GLU A 8 -22.53 -1.73 -21.15
CA GLU A 8 -22.22 -2.48 -22.38
C GLU A 8 -20.74 -2.85 -22.43
N LEU A 9 -19.86 -1.94 -21.99
CA LEU A 9 -18.43 -2.20 -21.91
C LEU A 9 -18.14 -3.30 -20.88
N PHE A 10 -18.75 -3.20 -19.70
CA PHE A 10 -18.61 -4.19 -18.64
C PHE A 10 -19.03 -5.60 -19.11
N LYS A 11 -20.19 -5.71 -19.79
CA LYS A 11 -20.65 -6.97 -20.36
C LYS A 11 -19.66 -7.53 -21.38
N LYS A 12 -19.14 -6.69 -22.28
CA LYS A 12 -18.13 -7.13 -23.26
C LYS A 12 -16.85 -7.64 -22.61
N CYS A 13 -16.40 -7.00 -21.53
CA CYS A 13 -15.26 -7.49 -20.75
C CYS A 13 -15.54 -8.88 -20.16
N LEU A 14 -16.73 -9.09 -19.57
CA LEU A 14 -17.12 -10.40 -19.05
C LEU A 14 -17.21 -11.47 -20.13
N ASP A 15 -17.81 -11.17 -21.28
CA ASP A 15 -17.92 -12.10 -22.40
C ASP A 15 -16.51 -12.52 -22.90
N ARG A 16 -15.58 -11.55 -22.98
CA ARG A 16 -14.19 -11.79 -23.37
C ARG A 16 -13.42 -12.62 -22.32
N ILE A 17 -13.57 -12.27 -21.04
CA ILE A 17 -13.00 -13.02 -19.91
C ILE A 17 -13.47 -14.47 -19.95
N SER A 18 -14.78 -14.69 -20.12
CA SER A 18 -15.37 -16.04 -20.16
C SER A 18 -14.84 -16.85 -21.33
N HIS A 19 -14.71 -16.22 -22.51
CA HIS A 19 -14.09 -16.87 -23.67
C HIS A 19 -12.63 -17.28 -23.40
N ASN A 20 -11.82 -16.38 -22.85
CA ASN A 20 -10.41 -16.67 -22.54
C ASN A 20 -10.27 -17.74 -21.44
N ALA A 21 -11.09 -17.63 -20.39
CA ALA A 21 -11.10 -18.57 -19.26
C ALA A 21 -11.45 -20.00 -19.71
N SER A 22 -12.30 -20.17 -20.73
CA SER A 22 -12.63 -21.51 -21.28
C SER A 22 -11.43 -22.24 -21.91
N ARG A 23 -10.32 -21.55 -22.16
CA ARG A 23 -9.09 -22.06 -22.79
C ARG A 23 -7.95 -22.28 -21.81
N LEU A 24 -8.18 -22.01 -20.53
CA LEU A 24 -7.21 -22.06 -19.45
C LEU A 24 -7.77 -22.94 -18.32
N GLU A 25 -6.93 -23.68 -17.61
CA GLU A 25 -7.41 -24.59 -16.56
C GLU A 25 -7.88 -23.83 -15.32
N ARG A 26 -6.95 -23.17 -14.62
CA ARG A 26 -7.20 -22.34 -13.44
C ARG A 26 -6.36 -21.07 -13.54
N ILE A 27 -6.95 -19.95 -13.13
CA ILE A 27 -6.32 -18.63 -13.21
C ILE A 27 -6.41 -17.97 -11.84
N ARG A 28 -5.27 -17.65 -11.24
CA ARG A 28 -5.15 -17.04 -9.92
C ARG A 28 -4.62 -15.62 -10.07
N ILE A 29 -5.47 -14.62 -9.90
CA ILE A 29 -5.11 -13.20 -10.05
C ILE A 29 -5.02 -12.57 -8.67
N MET A 30 -3.86 -12.03 -8.31
CA MET A 30 -3.68 -11.33 -7.04
C MET A 30 -3.89 -9.82 -7.20
N GLU A 31 -4.75 -9.24 -6.37
CA GLU A 31 -4.75 -7.80 -6.14
C GLU A 31 -3.88 -7.44 -4.95
N VAL A 32 -3.21 -6.28 -5.03
CA VAL A 32 -2.24 -5.83 -4.04
C VAL A 32 -2.65 -4.46 -3.50
N CYS A 33 -3.95 -4.25 -3.30
CA CYS A 33 -4.49 -2.98 -2.82
C CYS A 33 -5.81 -3.18 -2.06
N GLY A 34 -5.85 -2.78 -0.79
CA GLY A 34 -7.07 -2.89 0.03
C GLY A 34 -8.31 -2.23 -0.60
N THR A 35 -8.13 -1.17 -1.40
CA THR A 35 -9.23 -0.52 -2.12
C THR A 35 -9.77 -1.40 -3.27
N HIS A 36 -8.91 -2.14 -3.96
CA HIS A 36 -9.35 -3.16 -4.93
C HIS A 36 -10.08 -4.29 -4.22
N THR A 37 -9.56 -4.78 -3.09
CA THR A 37 -10.26 -5.79 -2.26
C THR A 37 -11.68 -5.35 -1.93
N MET A 38 -11.83 -4.10 -1.47
CA MET A 38 -13.12 -3.54 -1.08
C MET A 38 -14.06 -3.43 -2.28
N GLU A 39 -13.58 -2.89 -3.41
CA GLU A 39 -14.42 -2.73 -4.60
C GLU A 39 -14.83 -4.08 -5.19
N ILE A 40 -13.94 -5.06 -5.24
CA ILE A 40 -14.24 -6.45 -5.66
C ILE A 40 -15.38 -7.04 -4.80
N GLY A 41 -15.31 -6.86 -3.48
CA GLY A 41 -16.35 -7.32 -2.56
C GLY A 41 -17.67 -6.58 -2.75
N ARG A 42 -17.62 -5.24 -2.80
CA ARG A 42 -18.81 -4.37 -2.91
C ARG A 42 -19.59 -4.58 -4.21
N SER A 43 -18.88 -4.74 -5.32
CA SER A 43 -19.47 -4.89 -6.65
C SER A 43 -19.84 -6.34 -6.99
N GLY A 44 -19.46 -7.31 -6.14
CA GLY A 44 -19.76 -8.73 -6.36
C GLY A 44 -18.96 -9.34 -7.53
N LEU A 45 -17.80 -8.79 -7.88
CA LEU A 45 -17.01 -9.28 -9.03
C LEU A 45 -16.68 -10.78 -8.91
N ARG A 46 -16.47 -11.28 -7.69
CA ARG A 46 -16.18 -12.70 -7.45
C ARG A 46 -17.30 -13.64 -7.91
N SER A 47 -18.56 -13.23 -7.85
CA SER A 47 -19.70 -14.10 -8.18
C SER A 47 -20.07 -14.08 -9.67
N ILE A 48 -19.52 -13.14 -10.44
CA ILE A 48 -19.82 -13.00 -11.88
C ILE A 48 -18.67 -13.46 -12.77
N LEU A 49 -17.49 -13.67 -12.21
CA LEU A 49 -16.35 -14.23 -12.94
C LEU A 49 -16.54 -15.74 -13.15
N PRO A 50 -15.95 -16.32 -14.22
CA PRO A 50 -15.90 -17.77 -14.41
C PRO A 50 -15.33 -18.50 -13.19
N GLU A 51 -15.84 -19.70 -12.88
CA GLU A 51 -15.47 -20.48 -11.69
C GLU A 51 -13.97 -20.82 -11.60
N ASN A 52 -13.28 -20.87 -12.74
CA ASN A 52 -11.85 -21.13 -12.78
C ASN A 52 -10.96 -19.89 -12.61
N ILE A 53 -11.55 -18.69 -12.44
CA ILE A 53 -10.83 -17.47 -12.07
C ILE A 53 -10.98 -17.22 -10.57
N GLU A 54 -9.85 -17.29 -9.87
CA GLU A 54 -9.75 -16.99 -8.45
C GLU A 54 -9.08 -15.63 -8.24
N LEU A 55 -9.77 -14.71 -7.56
CA LEU A 55 -9.17 -13.45 -7.11
C LEU A 55 -8.57 -13.63 -5.70
N ILE A 56 -7.27 -13.35 -5.56
CA ILE A 56 -6.53 -13.50 -4.31
C ILE A 56 -6.19 -12.11 -3.77
N SER A 57 -6.36 -11.92 -2.47
CA SER A 57 -5.97 -10.69 -1.80
C SER A 57 -4.55 -10.78 -1.28
N GLY A 58 -3.66 -9.98 -1.84
CA GLY A 58 -2.27 -9.84 -1.42
C GLY A 58 -2.10 -8.84 -0.27
N PRO A 59 -0.85 -8.52 0.11
CA PRO A 59 -0.53 -7.61 1.20
C PRO A 59 -0.72 -6.13 0.83
N GLY A 60 -1.94 -5.77 0.42
CA GLY A 60 -2.30 -4.43 -0.09
C GLY A 60 -2.74 -3.41 0.96
N CYS A 61 -2.55 -3.70 2.26
CA CYS A 61 -3.01 -2.87 3.38
C CYS A 61 -1.82 -2.54 4.30
N PRO A 62 -1.26 -1.30 4.29
CA PRO A 62 -0.08 -0.94 5.08
C PRO A 62 -0.30 -1.12 6.59
N VAL A 63 -1.52 -0.84 7.05
CA VAL A 63 -1.94 -1.00 8.44
C VAL A 63 -1.93 -2.47 8.85
N CYS A 64 -2.49 -3.35 8.01
CA CYS A 64 -2.60 -4.77 8.26
C CYS A 64 -1.24 -5.47 8.30
N VAL A 65 -0.28 -5.00 7.50
CA VAL A 65 1.08 -5.57 7.43
C VAL A 65 2.05 -4.97 8.45
N THR A 66 1.63 -3.94 9.20
CA THR A 66 2.47 -3.32 10.25
C THR A 66 2.72 -4.34 11.38
N PRO A 67 3.97 -4.61 11.79
CA PRO A 67 4.26 -5.59 12.84
C PRO A 67 3.59 -5.28 14.17
N GLY A 68 3.18 -6.32 14.90
CA GLY A 68 2.61 -6.16 16.25
C GLY A 68 3.56 -5.44 17.20
N SER A 69 4.88 -5.62 17.03
CA SER A 69 5.91 -4.97 17.84
C SER A 69 5.93 -3.44 17.68
N ILE A 70 5.55 -2.89 16.53
CA ILE A 70 5.41 -1.44 16.33
C ILE A 70 4.24 -0.91 17.16
N ILE A 71 3.11 -1.61 17.15
CA ILE A 71 1.94 -1.25 17.95
C ILE A 71 2.28 -1.34 19.44
N ASP A 72 2.94 -2.41 19.86
CA ASP A 72 3.39 -2.60 21.24
C ASP A 72 4.34 -1.49 21.70
N THR A 73 5.25 -1.05 20.82
CA THR A 73 6.18 0.06 21.10
C THR A 73 5.42 1.37 21.27
N ALA A 74 4.47 1.66 20.37
CA ALA A 74 3.62 2.84 20.49
C ALA A 74 2.75 2.81 21.76
N CYS A 75 2.20 1.66 22.14
CA CYS A 75 1.48 1.48 23.39
C CYS A 75 2.37 1.81 24.61
N ASP A 76 3.57 1.25 24.67
CA ASP A 76 4.52 1.50 25.77
C ASP A 76 4.92 2.98 25.85
N LEU A 77 5.15 3.63 24.70
CA LEU A 77 5.47 5.05 24.63
C LEU A 77 4.28 5.92 25.10
N SER A 78 3.06 5.58 24.70
CA SER A 78 1.85 6.32 25.09
C SER A 78 1.64 6.39 26.61
N LEU A 79 2.11 5.38 27.34
CA LEU A 79 2.01 5.26 28.80
C LEU A 79 3.16 5.98 29.53
N LYS A 80 4.25 6.31 28.82
CA LYS A 80 5.45 6.94 29.39
C LYS A 80 5.44 8.46 29.34
N GLY A 81 4.44 9.07 28.71
CA GLY A 81 4.29 10.53 28.69
C GLY A 81 3.96 11.13 27.32
N PRO A 82 4.64 10.74 26.22
CA PRO A 82 4.35 11.21 24.87
C PRO A 82 2.90 10.98 24.44
N VAL A 83 2.41 11.86 23.58
CA VAL A 83 1.13 11.68 22.88
C VAL A 83 1.40 10.97 21.55
N ILE A 84 0.83 9.79 21.37
CA ILE A 84 0.92 9.06 20.11
C ILE A 84 -0.06 9.65 19.12
N LEU A 85 0.46 10.16 18.00
CA LEU A 85 -0.35 10.56 16.86
C LEU A 85 -0.46 9.39 15.90
N THR A 86 -1.63 9.18 15.32
CA THR A 86 -1.84 8.10 14.34
C THR A 86 -3.03 8.38 13.44
N PHE A 87 -3.09 7.73 12.28
CA PHE A 87 -4.35 7.62 11.54
C PHE A 87 -5.36 6.76 12.31
N GLY A 88 -6.66 7.04 12.13
CA GLY A 88 -7.72 6.43 12.93
C GLY A 88 -7.88 4.92 12.74
N ASP A 89 -7.54 4.41 11.56
CA ASP A 89 -7.57 2.97 11.25
C ASP A 89 -6.56 2.15 12.07
N MET A 90 -5.45 2.76 12.49
CA MET A 90 -4.41 2.12 13.28
C MET A 90 -4.81 1.91 14.76
N ILE A 91 -5.77 2.69 15.29
CA ILE A 91 -6.10 2.70 16.73
C ILE A 91 -6.52 1.32 17.25
N ARG A 92 -7.23 0.56 16.41
CA ARG A 92 -7.78 -0.76 16.76
C ARG A 92 -6.92 -1.92 16.27
N VAL A 93 -5.80 -1.63 15.63
CA VAL A 93 -4.90 -2.69 15.16
C VAL A 93 -4.32 -3.42 16.36
N PRO A 94 -4.41 -4.75 16.42
CA PRO A 94 -3.83 -5.49 17.51
C PRO A 94 -2.30 -5.49 17.40
N GLY A 95 -1.62 -5.17 18.50
CA GLY A 95 -0.24 -5.57 18.78
C GLY A 95 -0.19 -6.99 19.36
N ASN A 96 0.93 -7.37 19.96
CA ASN A 96 1.02 -8.66 20.65
C ASN A 96 0.44 -8.60 22.07
N ARG A 97 0.45 -7.42 22.69
CA ARG A 97 -0.02 -7.21 24.09
C ARG A 97 -1.30 -6.40 24.21
N GLY A 98 -1.79 -5.84 23.10
CA GLY A 98 -2.99 -5.00 23.07
C GLY A 98 -3.01 -4.07 21.87
N SER A 99 -3.99 -3.19 21.80
CA SER A 99 -4.11 -2.12 20.79
C SER A 99 -3.86 -0.74 21.40
N LEU A 100 -3.77 0.30 20.57
CA LEU A 100 -3.71 1.68 21.04
C LEU A 100 -4.99 2.08 21.80
N GLU A 101 -6.15 1.55 21.39
CA GLU A 101 -7.42 1.69 22.12
C GLU A 101 -7.31 1.11 23.53
N HIS A 102 -6.68 -0.07 23.66
CA HIS A 102 -6.42 -0.65 24.98
C HIS A 102 -5.44 0.20 25.80
N ALA A 103 -4.37 0.71 25.19
CA ALA A 103 -3.44 1.61 25.87
C ALA A 103 -4.12 2.89 26.37
N GLN A 104 -5.00 3.51 25.56
CA GLN A 104 -5.83 4.65 25.97
C GLN A 104 -6.67 4.34 27.20
N SER A 105 -7.31 3.17 27.25
CA SER A 105 -8.11 2.76 28.41
C SER A 105 -7.29 2.60 29.70
N ASN A 106 -5.97 2.37 29.57
CA ASN A 106 -5.02 2.28 30.68
C ASN A 106 -4.30 3.62 30.98
N GLY A 107 -4.78 4.74 30.44
CA GLY A 107 -4.21 6.07 30.67
C GLY A 107 -3.14 6.51 29.67
N GLY A 108 -2.88 5.71 28.63
CA GLY A 108 -2.01 6.08 27.52
C GLY A 108 -2.60 7.24 26.70
N LYS A 109 -1.74 8.10 26.17
CA LYS A 109 -2.18 9.25 25.36
C LYS A 109 -2.07 8.91 23.88
N VAL A 110 -3.20 8.82 23.19
CA VAL A 110 -3.26 8.59 21.74
C VAL A 110 -4.25 9.56 21.14
N GLU A 111 -3.92 10.14 19.99
CA GLU A 111 -4.75 11.10 19.27
C GLU A 111 -4.78 10.77 17.78
N ALA A 112 -5.99 10.78 17.20
CA ALA A 112 -6.18 10.53 15.78
C ALA A 112 -5.92 11.80 14.96
N ILE A 113 -5.11 11.70 13.91
CA ILE A 113 -4.90 12.78 12.95
C ILE A 113 -5.41 12.38 11.57
N LEU A 114 -5.90 13.37 10.82
CA LEU A 114 -6.40 13.17 9.45
C LEU A 114 -5.29 13.26 8.40
N THR A 115 -4.25 14.05 8.65
CA THR A 115 -3.13 14.25 7.72
C THR A 115 -1.81 14.31 8.47
N PRO A 116 -0.68 13.89 7.86
CA PRO A 116 0.65 14.02 8.46
C PRO A 116 0.99 15.44 8.90
N LEU A 117 0.63 16.45 8.09
CA LEU A 117 0.91 17.86 8.39
C LEU A 117 0.17 18.36 9.64
N HIS A 118 -0.94 17.75 10.03
CA HIS A 118 -1.64 18.09 11.27
C HIS A 118 -0.76 17.84 12.51
N ALA A 119 0.15 16.86 12.46
CA ALA A 119 1.09 16.60 13.54
C ALA A 119 1.99 17.81 13.87
N ILE A 120 2.36 18.59 12.84
CA ILE A 120 3.17 19.81 13.01
C ILE A 120 2.37 20.89 13.74
N ALA A 121 1.11 21.08 13.36
CA ALA A 121 0.24 22.05 14.02
C ALA A 121 0.06 21.71 15.51
N ILE A 122 -0.28 20.45 15.80
CA ILE A 122 -0.44 19.96 17.18
C ILE A 122 0.84 20.18 17.99
N ALA A 123 1.99 19.82 17.44
CA ALA A 123 3.28 19.96 18.12
C ALA A 123 3.62 21.42 18.46
N LYS A 124 3.38 22.35 17.52
CA LYS A 124 3.59 23.79 17.71
C LYS A 124 2.67 24.40 18.76
N GLU A 125 1.41 24.00 18.77
CA GLU A 125 0.42 24.52 19.72
C GLU A 125 0.67 24.01 21.15
N ASN A 126 1.48 22.96 21.30
CA ASN A 126 1.73 22.28 22.57
C ASN A 126 3.24 22.07 22.83
N PRO A 127 4.06 23.12 22.95
CA PRO A 127 5.52 22.99 23.07
C PRO A 127 5.97 22.25 24.34
N GLY A 128 5.13 22.19 25.38
CA GLY A 128 5.41 21.45 26.61
C GLY A 128 5.10 19.96 26.56
N LYS A 129 4.73 19.41 25.40
CA LYS A 129 4.41 17.99 25.20
C LYS A 129 5.26 17.40 24.08
N THR A 130 5.60 16.12 24.22
CA THR A 130 6.24 15.33 23.17
C THR A 130 5.20 14.56 22.39
N PHE A 131 5.32 14.55 21.07
CA PHE A 131 4.45 13.84 20.14
C PHE A 131 5.25 12.80 19.37
N ILE A 132 4.67 11.61 19.19
CA ILE A 132 5.26 10.55 18.39
C ILE A 132 4.23 10.11 17.36
N PHE A 133 4.51 10.33 16.08
CA PHE A 133 3.63 9.92 14.99
C PHE A 133 4.00 8.53 14.49
N ILE A 134 3.04 7.59 14.49
CA ILE A 134 3.21 6.28 13.85
C ILE A 134 3.20 6.48 12.33
N ALA A 135 4.39 6.51 11.74
CA ALA A 135 4.60 6.69 10.31
C ALA A 135 4.47 5.35 9.58
N ALA A 136 3.24 4.84 9.47
CA ALA A 136 2.92 3.64 8.69
C ALA A 136 2.30 4.01 7.34
N GLY A 137 2.65 3.29 6.28
CA GLY A 137 2.14 3.57 4.94
C GLY A 137 2.95 2.91 3.83
N PHE A 138 2.32 2.83 2.67
CA PHE A 138 2.97 2.52 1.39
C PHE A 138 3.36 3.81 0.67
N GLU A 139 3.84 3.68 -0.57
CA GLU A 139 4.40 4.76 -1.38
C GLU A 139 3.41 5.90 -1.61
N THR A 140 2.11 5.67 -1.47
CA THR A 140 1.07 6.71 -1.52
C THR A 140 1.10 7.68 -0.34
N THR A 141 1.51 7.20 0.84
CA THR A 141 1.47 7.98 2.10
C THR A 141 2.85 8.52 2.46
N ILE A 142 3.91 7.81 2.09
CA ILE A 142 5.30 8.16 2.42
C ILE A 142 5.66 9.59 1.99
N PRO A 143 5.33 10.12 0.79
CA PRO A 143 5.70 11.48 0.41
C PRO A 143 5.16 12.56 1.35
N ALA A 144 3.93 12.44 1.82
CA ALA A 144 3.34 13.41 2.74
C ALA A 144 4.03 13.36 4.12
N ILE A 145 4.41 12.16 4.57
CA ILE A 145 5.15 11.96 5.82
C ILE A 145 6.58 12.46 5.69
N ALA A 146 7.26 12.17 4.57
CA ALA A 146 8.57 12.73 4.24
C ALA A 146 8.56 14.26 4.29
N ARG A 147 7.54 14.89 3.69
CA ARG A 147 7.41 16.36 3.75
C ARG A 147 7.15 16.86 5.16
N THR A 148 6.47 16.09 5.99
CA THR A 148 6.22 16.44 7.40
C THR A 148 7.53 16.44 8.20
N VAL A 149 8.41 15.46 7.97
CA VAL A 149 9.76 15.42 8.56
C VAL A 149 10.59 16.63 8.11
N GLU A 150 10.60 16.95 6.81
CA GLU A 150 11.32 18.14 6.32
C GLU A 150 10.83 19.43 6.96
N ILE A 151 9.52 19.62 7.05
CA ILE A 151 8.97 20.86 7.63
C ILE A 151 9.29 20.92 9.13
N ALA A 152 9.26 19.79 9.84
CA ALA A 152 9.68 19.73 11.24
C ALA A 152 11.15 20.18 11.39
N ASP A 153 12.02 19.77 10.46
CA ASP A 153 13.42 20.22 10.41
C ASP A 153 13.57 21.71 10.07
N GLU A 154 12.98 22.16 8.96
CA GLU A 154 12.99 23.54 8.47
C GLU A 154 12.52 24.52 9.56
N GLN A 155 11.53 24.11 10.35
CA GLN A 155 10.90 24.93 11.38
C GLN A 155 11.42 24.66 12.80
N LYS A 156 12.42 23.77 12.94
CA LYS A 156 13.05 23.41 14.21
C LYS A 156 12.05 22.95 15.28
N ILE A 157 11.11 22.10 14.88
CA ILE A 157 10.16 21.45 15.78
C ILE A 157 10.91 20.34 16.52
N ASP A 158 11.14 20.52 17.82
CA ASP A 158 11.97 19.64 18.65
C ASP A 158 11.15 18.65 19.50
N ASN A 159 9.82 18.73 19.42
CA ASN A 159 8.89 17.94 20.22
C ASN A 159 8.01 16.98 19.39
N LEU A 160 8.35 16.75 18.12
CA LEU A 160 7.67 15.81 17.23
C LEU A 160 8.66 14.77 16.69
N PHE A 161 8.36 13.50 16.93
CA PHE A 161 9.16 12.35 16.50
C PHE A 161 8.30 11.35 15.70
N PHE A 162 8.94 10.42 15.01
CA PHE A 162 8.28 9.49 14.09
C PHE A 162 8.70 8.06 14.40
N LEU A 163 7.71 7.22 14.76
CA LEU A 163 7.91 5.78 14.83
C LEU A 163 7.71 5.21 13.41
N VAL A 164 8.81 5.05 12.67
CA VAL A 164 8.75 4.71 11.25
C VAL A 164 8.41 3.23 11.02
N ALA A 165 7.32 3.01 10.29
CA ALA A 165 6.79 1.69 9.95
C ALA A 165 6.37 1.61 8.48
N HIS A 166 6.99 2.40 7.62
CA HIS A 166 6.78 2.37 6.17
C HIS A 166 7.12 1.02 5.56
N ARG A 167 6.38 0.67 4.52
CA ARG A 167 6.55 -0.56 3.76
C ARG A 167 6.47 -0.26 2.26
N THR A 168 7.16 -1.02 1.43
CA THR A 168 7.19 -0.82 -0.03
C THR A 168 6.67 -2.05 -0.76
N VAL A 169 5.81 -1.85 -1.75
CA VAL A 169 5.07 -2.93 -2.42
C VAL A 169 5.94 -3.76 -3.35
N PRO A 170 6.84 -3.20 -4.21
CA PRO A 170 7.61 -4.02 -5.14
C PRO A 170 8.49 -5.09 -4.48
N PRO A 171 9.22 -4.82 -3.37
CA PRO A 171 9.94 -5.87 -2.64
C PRO A 171 9.03 -6.95 -2.07
N ALA A 172 7.83 -6.60 -1.58
CA ALA A 172 6.87 -7.58 -1.11
C ALA A 172 6.39 -8.51 -2.24
N LEU A 173 6.15 -7.97 -3.44
CA LEU A 173 5.83 -8.79 -4.61
C LEU A 173 6.98 -9.70 -5.00
N SER A 174 8.22 -9.20 -4.96
CA SER A 174 9.42 -10.00 -5.22
C SER A 174 9.55 -11.18 -4.26
N ALA A 175 9.22 -11.00 -2.97
CA ALA A 175 9.20 -12.07 -1.99
C ALA A 175 8.08 -13.08 -2.24
N LEU A 176 6.88 -12.61 -2.57
CA LEU A 176 5.71 -13.48 -2.83
C LEU A 176 5.92 -14.40 -4.04
N ILE A 177 6.48 -13.89 -5.14
CA ILE A 177 6.70 -14.72 -6.34
C ILE A 177 7.82 -15.76 -6.16
N GLN A 178 8.63 -15.65 -5.10
CA GLN A 178 9.64 -16.65 -4.76
C GLN A 178 9.07 -17.77 -3.88
N ASP A 179 7.91 -17.55 -3.27
CA ASP A 179 7.23 -18.56 -2.47
C ASP A 179 6.54 -19.58 -3.38
N LYS A 180 7.03 -20.82 -3.35
CA LYS A 180 6.54 -21.92 -4.18
C LYS A 180 5.14 -22.40 -3.78
N GLU A 181 4.67 -22.06 -2.59
CA GLU A 181 3.31 -22.40 -2.14
C GLU A 181 2.28 -21.40 -2.72
N VAL A 182 2.73 -20.23 -3.18
CA VAL A 182 1.87 -19.18 -3.74
C VAL A 182 1.81 -19.29 -5.26
N SER A 183 0.86 -20.08 -5.77
CA SER A 183 0.57 -20.14 -7.21
C SER A 183 -0.24 -18.91 -7.66
N ILE A 184 0.35 -18.02 -8.45
CA ILE A 184 -0.27 -16.80 -9.01
C ILE A 184 0.01 -16.75 -10.52
N ASP A 185 -1.00 -16.35 -11.30
CA ASP A 185 -0.93 -16.26 -12.76
C ASP A 185 -0.93 -14.80 -13.25
N GLY A 186 -1.34 -13.84 -12.42
CA GLY A 186 -1.27 -12.41 -12.78
C GLY A 186 -1.57 -11.47 -11.63
N PHE A 187 -1.30 -10.17 -11.83
CA PHE A 187 -1.41 -9.15 -10.79
C PHE A 187 -2.27 -7.95 -11.20
N LEU A 188 -3.18 -7.54 -10.32
CA LEU A 188 -3.78 -6.21 -10.32
C LEU A 188 -2.92 -5.30 -9.44
N LEU A 189 -2.18 -4.40 -10.08
CA LEU A 189 -1.23 -3.52 -9.41
C LEU A 189 -1.93 -2.26 -8.86
N PRO A 190 -1.50 -1.78 -7.68
CA PRO A 190 -2.10 -0.63 -6.99
C PRO A 190 -1.91 0.66 -7.79
N GLY A 191 -3.01 1.19 -8.37
CA GLY A 191 -2.97 2.38 -9.22
C GLY A 191 -2.35 3.61 -8.55
N HIS A 192 -2.68 3.88 -7.29
CA HIS A 192 -2.14 5.04 -6.56
C HIS A 192 -0.66 4.88 -6.19
N VAL A 193 -0.20 3.67 -5.86
CA VAL A 193 1.23 3.41 -5.63
C VAL A 193 2.02 3.64 -6.91
N CYS A 194 1.51 3.14 -8.05
CA CYS A 194 2.10 3.38 -9.37
C CYS A 194 2.06 4.86 -9.78
N ALA A 195 1.09 5.64 -9.27
CA ALA A 195 1.07 7.09 -9.51
C ALA A 195 2.26 7.82 -8.85
N ILE A 196 2.82 7.24 -7.79
CA ILE A 196 4.03 7.74 -7.13
C ILE A 196 5.30 7.16 -7.77
N THR A 197 5.36 5.83 -7.86
CA THR A 197 6.59 5.10 -8.22
C THR A 197 6.79 4.89 -9.71
N GLY A 198 5.72 5.03 -10.50
CA GLY A 198 5.69 4.60 -11.90
C GLY A 198 5.61 3.08 -12.03
N LEU A 199 5.88 2.58 -13.23
CA LEU A 199 5.82 1.15 -13.53
C LEU A 199 7.16 0.45 -13.34
N ALA A 200 8.27 1.17 -13.49
CA ALA A 200 9.60 0.58 -13.55
C ALA A 200 9.92 -0.38 -12.39
N PRO A 201 9.61 -0.06 -11.11
CA PRO A 201 9.85 -0.99 -10.00
C PRO A 201 9.04 -2.29 -10.10
N PHE A 202 7.82 -2.23 -10.63
CA PHE A 202 6.97 -3.41 -10.82
C PHE A 202 7.41 -4.23 -12.03
N SER A 203 7.68 -3.56 -13.16
CA SER A 203 8.22 -4.17 -14.37
C SER A 203 9.50 -4.96 -14.10
N ALA A 204 10.41 -4.41 -13.29
CA ALA A 204 11.66 -5.08 -12.91
C ALA A 204 11.44 -6.42 -12.18
N VAL A 205 10.32 -6.57 -11.48
CA VAL A 205 9.98 -7.77 -10.70
C VAL A 205 9.14 -8.76 -11.52
N LEU A 206 8.20 -8.25 -12.33
CA LEU A 206 7.09 -9.04 -12.88
C LEU A 206 7.19 -9.29 -14.40
N ASP A 207 7.83 -8.39 -15.16
CA ASP A 207 7.85 -8.52 -16.62
C ASP A 207 8.50 -9.83 -17.06
N LYS A 208 8.01 -10.39 -18.17
CA LYS A 208 8.39 -11.70 -18.73
C LYS A 208 8.01 -12.90 -17.86
N LYS A 209 7.40 -12.70 -16.69
CA LYS A 209 6.97 -13.77 -15.79
C LYS A 209 5.47 -13.75 -15.52
N TYR A 210 4.91 -12.58 -15.22
CA TYR A 210 3.52 -12.43 -14.83
C TYR A 210 2.84 -11.27 -15.56
N PRO A 211 1.73 -11.52 -16.26
CA PRO A 211 0.80 -10.49 -16.70
C PRO A 211 0.40 -9.60 -15.52
N SER A 212 0.67 -8.30 -15.62
CA SER A 212 0.45 -7.37 -14.52
C SER A 212 -0.20 -6.10 -15.05
N VAL A 213 -1.23 -5.60 -14.39
CA VAL A 213 -1.99 -4.45 -14.88
C VAL A 213 -2.14 -3.39 -13.80
N VAL A 214 -1.64 -2.19 -14.06
CA VAL A 214 -1.89 -1.02 -13.19
C VAL A 214 -3.36 -0.64 -13.30
N THR A 215 -4.08 -0.83 -12.21
CA THR A 215 -5.54 -0.87 -12.18
C THR A 215 -6.10 0.31 -11.40
N GLY A 216 -7.13 0.96 -11.95
CA GLY A 216 -7.93 1.98 -11.27
C GLY A 216 -8.83 1.37 -10.20
N PHE A 217 -9.74 2.16 -9.61
CA PHE A 217 -10.47 1.76 -8.40
C PHE A 217 -11.97 1.52 -8.60
N GLU A 218 -12.45 1.66 -9.83
CA GLU A 218 -13.85 1.39 -10.17
C GLU A 218 -13.99 -0.07 -10.62
N ALA A 219 -15.17 -0.68 -10.40
CA ALA A 219 -15.44 -2.04 -10.89
C ALA A 219 -15.14 -2.22 -12.39
N LEU A 220 -15.37 -1.18 -13.21
CA LEU A 220 -15.04 -1.20 -14.63
C LEU A 220 -13.52 -1.23 -14.88
N ASP A 221 -12.72 -0.49 -14.12
CA ASP A 221 -11.26 -0.56 -14.22
C ASP A 221 -10.75 -1.97 -13.90
N ILE A 222 -11.31 -2.58 -12.85
CA ILE A 222 -10.91 -3.91 -12.38
C ILE A 222 -11.29 -4.97 -13.42
N ILE A 223 -12.51 -4.95 -13.95
CA ILE A 223 -12.91 -5.94 -14.96
C ILE A 223 -12.14 -5.80 -16.26
N MET A 224 -11.83 -4.56 -16.69
CA MET A 224 -10.98 -4.33 -17.86
C MET A 224 -9.55 -4.83 -17.64
N SER A 225 -9.04 -4.73 -16.41
CA SER A 225 -7.71 -5.20 -16.05
C SER A 225 -7.65 -6.73 -15.98
N ILE A 226 -8.69 -7.38 -15.45
CA ILE A 226 -8.83 -8.85 -15.49
C ILE A 226 -8.92 -9.32 -16.95
N MET A 227 -9.70 -8.65 -17.80
CA MET A 227 -9.76 -8.96 -19.23
C MET A 227 -8.37 -8.91 -19.88
N MET A 228 -7.62 -7.83 -19.66
CA MET A 228 -6.25 -7.68 -20.16
C MET A 228 -5.30 -8.78 -19.66
N ILE A 229 -5.40 -9.18 -18.38
CA ILE A 229 -4.63 -10.30 -17.82
C ILE A 229 -5.00 -11.61 -18.54
N THR A 230 -6.28 -11.91 -18.71
CA THR A 230 -6.71 -13.15 -19.40
C THR A 230 -6.31 -13.17 -20.87
N ASP A 231 -6.32 -12.02 -21.56
CA ASP A 231 -5.82 -11.91 -22.93
C ASP A 231 -4.33 -12.25 -22.99
N MET A 232 -3.52 -11.65 -22.10
CA MET A 232 -2.09 -11.92 -21.99
C MET A 232 -1.79 -13.40 -21.70
N LEU A 233 -2.54 -14.03 -20.80
CA LEU A 233 -2.39 -15.45 -20.48
C LEU A 233 -2.65 -16.36 -21.69
N VAL A 234 -3.71 -16.09 -22.44
CA VAL A 234 -4.05 -16.83 -23.67
C VAL A 234 -2.98 -16.64 -24.75
N GLU A 235 -2.38 -15.45 -24.82
CA GLU A 235 -1.33 -15.10 -25.79
C GLU A 235 0.07 -15.61 -25.39
N GLY A 236 0.25 -16.11 -24.16
CA GLY A 236 1.57 -16.43 -23.63
C GLY A 236 2.46 -15.20 -23.44
N ARG A 237 1.85 -14.02 -23.25
CA ARG A 237 2.52 -12.73 -23.06
C ARG A 237 2.52 -12.36 -21.58
N ALA A 238 3.61 -11.79 -21.10
CA ALA A 238 3.72 -11.34 -19.71
C ALA A 238 4.47 -10.01 -19.65
N GLU A 239 3.73 -8.93 -19.39
CA GLU A 239 4.27 -7.58 -19.23
C GLU A 239 3.39 -6.76 -18.28
N THR A 240 3.96 -5.67 -17.79
CA THR A 240 3.26 -4.68 -16.98
C THR A 240 2.56 -3.65 -17.87
N VAL A 241 1.23 -3.67 -17.89
CA VAL A 241 0.40 -2.76 -18.69
C VAL A 241 -0.21 -1.68 -17.82
N ASN A 242 -0.08 -0.41 -18.23
CA ASN A 242 -0.75 0.70 -17.56
C ASN A 242 -2.15 0.97 -18.12
N MET A 243 -3.19 0.54 -17.40
CA MET A 243 -4.60 0.83 -17.72
C MET A 243 -5.15 2.02 -16.91
N TYR A 244 -4.37 2.60 -15.99
CA TYR A 244 -4.77 3.72 -15.13
C TYR A 244 -4.08 5.03 -15.50
N ARG A 245 -3.79 5.24 -16.80
CA ARG A 245 -3.04 6.40 -17.34
C ARG A 245 -3.62 7.76 -17.01
N ARG A 246 -4.91 7.83 -16.67
CA ARG A 246 -5.57 9.08 -16.25
C ARG A 246 -5.02 9.65 -14.93
N VAL A 247 -4.39 8.81 -14.10
CA VAL A 247 -3.79 9.21 -12.82
C VAL A 247 -2.34 8.75 -12.71
N ALA A 248 -2.03 7.51 -13.07
CA ALA A 248 -0.68 6.96 -12.99
C ALA A 248 0.08 7.16 -14.31
N ARG A 249 1.11 7.98 -14.30
CA ARG A 249 2.06 8.10 -15.43
C ARG A 249 3.06 6.96 -15.38
N ASP A 250 3.58 6.55 -16.53
CA ASP A 250 4.52 5.41 -16.61
C ASP A 250 5.79 5.65 -15.77
N TYR A 251 6.24 6.90 -15.67
CA TYR A 251 7.38 7.33 -14.86
C TYR A 251 7.02 7.79 -13.43
N GLY A 252 5.76 7.70 -13.03
CA GLY A 252 5.30 8.10 -11.70
C GLY A 252 5.42 9.60 -11.41
N ASN A 253 5.78 9.93 -10.17
CA ASN A 253 6.01 11.28 -9.70
C ASN A 253 7.48 11.44 -9.26
N PRO A 254 8.37 11.96 -10.14
CA PRO A 254 9.79 12.09 -9.82
C PRO A 254 10.09 13.01 -8.63
N LEU A 255 9.22 13.98 -8.34
CA LEU A 255 9.40 14.87 -7.18
C LEU A 255 9.11 14.12 -5.88
N ALA A 256 8.06 13.29 -5.86
CA ALA A 256 7.72 12.47 -4.71
C ALA A 256 8.82 11.43 -4.44
N VAL A 257 9.32 10.75 -5.49
CA VAL A 257 10.41 9.77 -5.35
C VAL A 257 11.67 10.40 -4.77
N ARG A 258 12.12 11.54 -5.32
CA ARG A 258 13.30 12.27 -4.78
C ARG A 258 13.11 12.71 -3.33
N LEU A 259 11.89 13.11 -2.95
CA LEU A 259 11.59 13.48 -1.58
C LEU A 259 11.70 12.26 -0.65
N ILE A 260 11.16 11.10 -1.05
CA ILE A 260 11.28 9.86 -0.29
C ILE A 260 12.76 9.50 -0.11
N GLU A 261 13.53 9.47 -1.20
CA GLU A 261 14.96 9.09 -1.17
C GLU A 261 15.83 10.02 -0.33
N ARG A 262 15.47 11.30 -0.27
CA ARG A 262 16.17 12.28 0.58
C ARG A 262 15.87 12.07 2.06
N VAL A 263 14.62 11.79 2.43
CA VAL A 263 14.23 11.66 3.84
C VAL A 263 14.48 10.26 4.40
N PHE A 264 14.39 9.25 3.56
CA PHE A 264 14.41 7.85 3.96
C PHE A 264 15.41 7.01 3.15
N LYS A 265 15.91 5.95 3.78
CA LYS A 265 16.69 4.87 3.16
C LYS A 265 15.98 3.52 3.27
N PRO A 266 16.07 2.65 2.25
CA PRO A 266 15.58 1.28 2.32
C PRO A 266 16.26 0.48 3.44
N VAL A 267 15.46 -0.30 4.16
CA VAL A 267 15.92 -1.25 5.19
C VAL A 267 15.13 -2.54 5.11
N ASP A 268 15.70 -3.61 5.64
CA ASP A 268 14.99 -4.86 5.82
C ASP A 268 13.89 -4.67 6.86
N ALA A 269 12.70 -5.20 6.59
CA ALA A 269 11.55 -4.93 7.43
C ALA A 269 10.64 -6.14 7.60
N VAL A 270 10.08 -6.26 8.79
CA VAL A 270 9.10 -7.29 9.12
C VAL A 270 7.73 -6.91 8.56
N TRP A 271 7.06 -7.83 7.88
CA TRP A 271 5.68 -7.74 7.45
C TRP A 271 4.85 -8.72 8.28
N ARG A 272 3.80 -8.23 8.93
CA ARG A 272 2.89 -9.09 9.71
C ARG A 272 2.30 -10.17 8.80
N GLY A 273 2.41 -11.42 9.22
CA GLY A 273 1.91 -12.58 8.47
C GLY A 273 2.80 -13.06 7.31
N ILE A 274 3.93 -12.38 7.03
CA ILE A 274 4.87 -12.79 5.97
C ILE A 274 6.28 -13.04 6.54
N GLY A 275 6.74 -12.17 7.45
CA GLY A 275 8.09 -12.23 8.01
C GLY A 275 8.99 -11.10 7.48
N THR A 276 10.30 -11.26 7.61
CA THR A 276 11.27 -10.24 7.20
C THR A 276 11.47 -10.27 5.69
N ILE A 277 11.22 -9.14 5.03
CA ILE A 277 11.46 -8.96 3.60
C ILE A 277 12.60 -7.96 3.42
N PRO A 278 13.69 -8.32 2.70
CA PRO A 278 14.81 -7.43 2.47
C PRO A 278 14.41 -6.14 1.75
N GLN A 279 14.97 -5.01 2.17
CA GLN A 279 14.81 -3.69 1.54
C GLN A 279 13.34 -3.26 1.32
N SER A 280 12.43 -3.76 2.16
CA SER A 280 10.98 -3.57 2.01
C SER A 280 10.38 -2.56 2.98
N GLY A 281 11.18 -2.00 3.87
CA GLY A 281 10.80 -0.89 4.73
C GLY A 281 11.69 0.31 4.49
N LEU A 282 11.39 1.39 5.22
CA LEU A 282 12.17 2.62 5.18
C LEU A 282 12.55 3.03 6.61
N ALA A 283 13.76 3.56 6.76
CA ALA A 283 14.22 4.24 7.96
C ALA A 283 14.65 5.67 7.61
N LEU A 284 14.68 6.57 8.58
CA LEU A 284 15.15 7.94 8.35
C LEU A 284 16.62 7.94 7.91
N ASN A 285 16.96 8.85 7.00
CA ASN A 285 18.35 9.14 6.66
C ASN A 285 19.07 9.84 7.82
N ASP A 286 20.40 9.82 7.79
CA ASP A 286 21.24 10.33 8.88
C ASP A 286 20.98 11.82 9.16
N GLU A 287 20.62 12.61 8.15
CA GLU A 287 20.22 14.02 8.27
C GLU A 287 18.97 14.21 9.15
N TYR A 288 18.05 13.24 9.15
CA TYR A 288 16.77 13.31 9.84
C TYR A 288 16.67 12.36 11.04
N VAL A 289 17.74 11.62 11.39
CA VAL A 289 17.73 10.61 12.46
C VAL A 289 17.31 11.17 13.83
N LYS A 290 17.51 12.47 14.07
CA LYS A 290 17.05 13.16 15.29
C LYS A 290 15.53 13.16 15.48
N PHE A 291 14.77 12.84 14.43
CA PHE A 291 13.32 12.72 14.46
C PHE A 291 12.84 11.27 14.68
N ASP A 292 13.74 10.29 14.75
CA ASP A 292 13.38 8.91 15.08
C ASP A 292 13.02 8.79 16.57
N ALA A 293 12.02 7.96 16.89
CA ALA A 293 11.36 7.91 18.21
C ALA A 293 11.90 6.82 19.15
#